data_AF-A0A4Z2CL56-F1
#
_entry.id   AF-A0A4Z2CL56-F1
#
_cell.length_a   1.000
_cell.length_b   1.000
_cell.length_c   1.000
_cell.angle_alpha   90.00
_cell.angle_beta   90.00
_cell.angle_gamma   90.00
#
_symmetry.space_group_name_H-M   'P 1'
#
loop_
_entity.id
_entity.type
_entity.pdbx_description
1 polymer ?
#
loop_
_entity_poly.entity_id
_entity_poly.type
_entity_poly.pdbx_seq_one_letter_code
_entity_poly.pdbx_strand_id
1 'polypeptide(L)'
;HVTMIIYRDRTIQFVIIWVDDFIWKLATMLTQEYFLNPSNCPITLKITEGIYNGSEDGNGTITDEELIYRKSIPAPNSIDSTLLTIIPSFRCRAQTTENKCTTESIRNVTCTWCTETNRCVL
;
A
#
# COMPACT_ATOMS: atom_id res chain seq x y z
N HIS A 1 -15.24 -0.58 0.68
CA HIS A 1 -14.80 0.76 0.21
C HIS A 1 -13.35 0.98 0.64
N VAL A 2 -12.50 1.55 -0.22
CA VAL A 2 -11.09 1.81 0.12
C VAL A 2 -10.78 3.28 -0.11
N THR A 3 -10.22 3.94 0.90
CA THR A 3 -9.70 5.31 0.79
C THR A 3 -8.19 5.27 0.91
N MET A 4 -7.51 5.89 -0.05
CA MET A 4 -6.06 6.06 -0.03
C MET A 4 -5.71 7.51 0.29
N ILE A 5 -4.83 7.70 1.28
CA ILE A 5 -4.33 9.01 1.68
C ILE A 5 -2.81 8.99 1.53
N ILE A 6 -2.28 9.92 0.73
CA ILE A 6 -0.84 10.10 0.51
C ILE A 6 -0.42 11.38 1.23
N TYR A 7 0.45 11.23 2.22
CA TYR A 7 1.00 12.35 2.98
C TYR A 7 2.24 12.93 2.31
N ARG A 8 2.57 14.19 2.64
CA ARG A 8 3.77 14.87 2.11
C ARG A 8 5.07 14.12 2.40
N ASP A 9 5.13 13.41 3.51
CA ASP A 9 6.28 12.58 3.92
C ASP A 9 6.29 11.20 3.25
N ARG A 10 5.50 11.05 2.17
CA ARG A 10 5.27 9.82 1.40
C ARG A 10 4.70 8.67 2.21
N THR A 11 4.18 8.90 3.43
CA THR A 11 3.34 7.90 4.11
C THR A 11 2.12 7.63 3.24
N ILE A 12 1.79 6.36 3.07
CA ILE A 12 0.54 5.96 2.42
C ILE A 12 -0.33 5.30 3.47
N GLN A 13 -1.54 5.81 3.65
CA GLN A 13 -2.55 5.18 4.49
C GLN A 13 -3.70 4.66 3.63
N PHE A 14 -4.11 3.43 3.91
CA PHE A 14 -5.30 2.81 3.36
C PHE A 14 -6.32 2.64 4.48
N VAL A 15 -7.48 3.25 4.31
CA VAL A 15 -8.66 3.00 5.14
C VAL A 15 -9.56 2.06 4.36
N ILE A 16 -9.61 0.81 4.80
CA ILE A 16 -10.46 -0.23 4.21
C ILE A 16 -11.71 -0.32 5.08
N ILE A 17 -12.83 0.14 4.55
CA ILE A 17 -14.14 -0.04 5.17
C ILE A 17 -14.69 -1.36 4.64
N TRP A 18 -14.72 -2.35 5.53
CA TRP A 18 -15.37 -3.62 5.30
C TRP A 18 -16.86 -3.38 5.43
N VAL A 19 -17.50 -3.14 4.29
CA VAL A 19 -18.95 -3.14 4.22
C VAL A 19 -19.33 -4.61 4.22
N ASP A 20 -19.52 -5.12 5.42
CA ASP A 20 -20.15 -6.40 5.64
C ASP A 20 -21.54 -6.27 5.01
N ASP A 21 -21.70 -6.91 3.87
CA ASP A 21 -22.74 -6.61 2.91
C ASP A 21 -24.09 -7.02 3.54
N PHE A 22 -24.72 -6.09 4.26
CA PHE A 22 -26.00 -6.32 4.91
C PHE A 22 -27.04 -6.76 3.86
N ILE A 23 -26.86 -6.32 2.61
CA ILE A 23 -27.64 -6.78 1.45
C ILE A 23 -27.33 -8.23 1.10
N TRP A 24 -26.07 -8.67 1.14
CA TRP A 24 -25.71 -10.07 0.94
C TRP A 24 -26.16 -10.95 2.10
N LYS A 25 -26.02 -10.53 3.38
CA LYS A 25 -26.58 -11.25 4.53
C LYS A 25 -28.11 -11.37 4.44
N LEU A 26 -28.82 -10.32 4.00
CA LEU A 26 -30.28 -10.39 3.76
C LEU A 26 -30.61 -11.35 2.60
N ALA A 27 -29.86 -11.27 1.49
CA ALA A 27 -30.03 -12.16 0.34
C ALA A 27 -29.74 -13.63 0.72
N THR A 28 -28.71 -13.88 1.53
CA THR A 28 -28.29 -15.21 2.00
C THR A 28 -29.28 -15.77 3.04
N MET A 29 -29.82 -14.93 3.93
CA MET A 29 -30.92 -15.31 4.83
C MET A 29 -32.19 -15.70 4.06
N LEU A 30 -32.46 -15.08 2.91
CA LEU A 30 -33.60 -15.39 2.06
C LEU A 30 -33.38 -16.64 1.19
N THR A 31 -32.14 -17.06 0.93
CA THR A 31 -31.82 -18.22 0.08
C THR A 31 -31.43 -19.49 0.84
N GLN A 32 -31.29 -19.45 2.18
CA GLN A 32 -31.03 -20.62 3.05
C GLN A 32 -29.81 -21.50 2.70
N GLU A 33 -28.94 -21.09 1.80
CA GLU A 33 -27.65 -21.71 1.53
C GLU A 33 -26.55 -20.81 2.08
N TYR A 34 -25.55 -21.38 2.76
CA TYR A 34 -24.38 -20.72 3.40
C TYR A 34 -24.53 -20.29 4.87
N PHE A 35 -24.68 -21.27 5.76
CA PHE A 35 -24.34 -21.12 7.19
C PHE A 35 -23.03 -21.80 7.59
N LEU A 36 -22.12 -22.09 6.66
CA LEU A 36 -20.83 -22.71 6.94
C LEU A 36 -19.71 -21.90 6.27
N ASN A 37 -19.07 -21.08 7.10
CA ASN A 37 -17.97 -20.15 6.80
C ASN A 37 -18.34 -18.92 5.96
N PRO A 38 -18.48 -17.72 6.57
CA PRO A 38 -18.28 -16.51 5.80
C PRO A 38 -16.85 -16.61 5.27
N SER A 39 -16.72 -16.77 3.96
CA SER A 39 -15.45 -17.00 3.30
C SER A 39 -14.47 -15.90 3.73
N ASN A 40 -13.48 -16.28 4.53
CA ASN A 40 -12.35 -15.44 4.94
C ASN A 40 -11.52 -15.14 3.69
N CYS A 41 -12.06 -14.41 2.73
CA CYS A 41 -11.40 -14.01 1.50
C CYS A 41 -10.42 -12.89 1.85
N PRO A 42 -9.11 -13.15 1.94
CA PRO A 42 -8.18 -12.10 2.29
C PRO A 42 -8.03 -11.14 1.11
N ILE A 43 -7.96 -9.84 1.39
CA ILE A 43 -7.56 -8.85 0.38
C ILE A 43 -6.04 -8.86 0.28
N THR A 44 -5.52 -8.88 -0.95
CA THR A 44 -4.08 -8.70 -1.19
C THR A 44 -3.81 -7.27 -1.63
N LEU A 45 -2.99 -6.54 -0.86
CA LEU A 45 -2.40 -5.28 -1.32
C LEU A 45 -1.07 -5.59 -2.02
N LYS A 46 -0.92 -5.09 -3.25
CA LYS A 46 0.33 -5.11 -4.00
C LYS A 46 0.72 -3.68 -4.35
N ILE A 47 1.99 -3.35 -4.18
CA ILE A 47 2.61 -2.12 -4.69
C ILE A 47 3.69 -2.56 -5.64
N THR A 48 3.57 -2.10 -6.88
CA THR A 48 4.52 -2.39 -7.95
C THR A 48 5.08 -1.10 -8.52
N GLU A 49 6.34 -1.15 -8.92
CA GLU A 49 6.98 -0.13 -9.75
C GLU A 49 6.80 -0.55 -11.21
N GLY A 50 6.57 0.39 -12.09
CA GLY A 50 6.40 0.09 -13.51
C GLY A 50 6.05 1.32 -14.32
N ILE A 51 6.01 1.16 -15.64
CA ILE A 51 5.65 2.20 -16.59
C ILE A 51 4.19 1.99 -16.97
N TYR A 52 3.33 2.94 -16.59
CA TYR A 52 1.92 2.91 -16.98
C TYR A 52 1.76 3.45 -18.42
N ASN A 53 1.43 2.55 -19.34
CA ASN A 53 1.08 2.86 -20.72
C ASN A 53 -0.44 2.80 -20.88
N GLY A 54 -1.12 3.90 -20.57
CA GLY A 54 -2.56 3.99 -20.67
C GLY A 54 -3.05 5.20 -21.47
N SER A 55 -4.28 5.08 -21.99
CA SER A 55 -5.02 6.20 -22.55
C SER A 55 -5.68 7.04 -21.46
N GLU A 56 -6.12 8.26 -21.81
CA GLU A 56 -6.90 9.12 -20.92
C GLU A 56 -8.18 8.45 -20.40
N ASP A 57 -8.70 7.46 -21.13
CA ASP A 57 -9.93 6.74 -20.80
C ASP A 57 -9.75 5.73 -19.65
N GLY A 58 -8.54 5.66 -19.06
CA GLY A 58 -8.21 4.76 -17.96
C GLY A 58 -7.92 3.32 -18.40
N ASN A 59 -7.83 3.08 -19.72
CA ASN A 59 -7.44 1.78 -20.25
C ASN A 59 -5.92 1.77 -20.48
N GLY A 60 -5.20 0.85 -19.84
CA GLY A 60 -3.75 0.83 -19.93
C GLY A 60 -3.13 -0.45 -19.39
N THR A 61 -1.87 -0.65 -19.75
CA THR A 61 -1.04 -1.73 -19.25
C THR A 61 0.14 -1.17 -18.47
N ILE A 62 0.62 -1.93 -17.48
CA ILE A 62 1.86 -1.63 -16.77
C ILE A 62 2.94 -2.52 -17.39
N THR A 63 3.99 -1.91 -17.93
CA THR A 63 5.20 -2.62 -18.37
C THR A 63 6.29 -2.48 -17.32
N ASP A 64 7.28 -3.37 -17.36
CA ASP A 64 8.40 -3.41 -16.41
C ASP A 64 7.95 -3.48 -14.93
N GLU A 65 6.91 -4.28 -14.67
CA GLU A 65 6.32 -4.40 -13.34
C GLU A 65 7.26 -5.13 -12.36
N GLU A 66 7.78 -4.41 -11.36
CA GLU A 66 8.56 -4.94 -10.26
C GLU A 66 7.77 -4.88 -8.94
N LEU A 67 7.66 -6.02 -8.24
CA LEU A 67 6.92 -6.10 -6.98
C LEU A 67 7.73 -5.50 -5.82
N ILE A 68 7.34 -4.32 -5.34
CA ILE A 68 7.96 -3.65 -4.19
C ILE A 68 7.42 -4.18 -2.87
N TYR A 69 6.10 -4.38 -2.78
CA TYR A 69 5.44 -4.76 -1.54
C TYR A 69 4.21 -5.62 -1.81
N ARG A 70 4.05 -6.69 -1.01
CA ARG A 70 2.86 -7.52 -1.01
C ARG A 70 2.44 -7.84 0.41
N LYS A 71 1.17 -7.63 0.73
CA LYS A 71 0.59 -8.05 2.01
C LYS A 71 -0.80 -8.62 1.81
N SER A 72 -1.03 -9.77 2.43
CA SER A 72 -2.35 -10.37 2.57
C SER A 72 -2.99 -9.85 3.85
N ILE A 73 -4.22 -9.36 3.76
CA ILE A 73 -4.98 -8.77 4.86
C ILE A 73 -6.23 -9.63 5.02
N PRO A 74 -6.37 -10.38 6.13
CA PRO A 74 -7.57 -11.16 6.37
C PRO A 74 -8.77 -10.22 6.51
N ALA A 75 -9.90 -10.63 5.93
CA ALA A 75 -11.16 -9.94 6.18
C ALA A 75 -11.56 -10.12 7.66
N PRO A 76 -11.92 -9.05 8.38
CA PRO A 76 -12.45 -9.16 9.72
C PRO A 76 -13.87 -9.73 9.71
N ASN A 77 -14.27 -10.36 10.81
CA ASN A 77 -15.61 -10.96 10.98
C ASN A 77 -16.72 -9.92 11.28
N SER A 78 -16.38 -8.64 11.37
CA SER A 78 -17.24 -7.54 11.82
C SER A 78 -17.12 -6.30 10.90
N ILE A 79 -18.10 -5.39 10.97
CA ILE A 79 -18.15 -4.09 10.26
C ILE A 79 -17.13 -3.11 10.86
N ASP A 80 -15.87 -3.52 10.89
CA ASP A 80 -14.78 -2.69 11.35
C ASP A 80 -14.07 -2.06 10.17
N SER A 81 -13.44 -0.91 10.38
CA SER A 81 -12.49 -0.36 9.40
C SER A 81 -11.09 -0.88 9.69
N THR A 82 -10.37 -1.34 8.68
CA THR A 82 -8.94 -1.64 8.79
C THR A 82 -8.12 -0.46 8.29
N LEU A 83 -7.28 0.08 9.18
CA LEU A 83 -6.26 1.08 8.83
C LEU A 83 -4.93 0.38 8.57
N LEU A 84 -4.44 0.49 7.33
CA LEU A 84 -3.09 0.07 6.98
C LEU A 84 -2.22 1.31 6.72
N THR A 85 -1.12 1.43 7.46
CA THR A 85 -0.13 2.49 7.24
C THR A 85 1.13 1.88 6.65
N ILE A 86 1.54 2.38 5.48
CA ILE A 86 2.81 2.06 4.83
C ILE A 86 3.73 3.26 5.00
N ILE A 87 4.77 3.02 5.77
CA ILE A 87 5.85 3.97 6.00
C ILE A 87 6.99 3.55 5.09
N PRO A 88 7.28 4.29 4.00
CA PRO A 88 8.48 4.01 3.21
C PRO A 88 9.71 4.09 4.13
N SER A 89 10.58 3.09 4.01
CA SER A 89 11.87 3.12 4.69
C SER A 89 12.70 4.30 4.18
N PHE A 90 13.53 4.85 5.07
CA PHE A 90 14.47 5.91 4.71
C PHE A 90 15.40 5.38 3.62
N ARG A 91 15.31 6.00 2.44
CA ARG A 91 16.12 5.63 1.28
C ARG A 91 17.53 6.23 1.34
N CYS A 92 18.08 6.54 2.53
CA CYS A 92 19.45 7.09 2.64
C CYS A 92 20.42 6.22 1.82
N ARG A 93 20.44 4.90 2.06
CA ARG A 93 21.30 3.96 1.31
C ARG A 93 21.00 3.82 -0.18
N ALA A 94 19.82 4.25 -0.64
CA ALA A 94 19.49 4.25 -2.07
C ALA A 94 19.99 5.53 -2.78
N GLN A 95 20.41 6.56 -2.03
CA GLN A 95 21.00 7.76 -2.60
C GLN A 95 22.47 7.51 -2.92
N THR A 96 22.80 7.65 -4.20
CA THR A 96 24.16 7.44 -4.73
C THR A 96 24.96 8.73 -4.85
N THR A 97 24.37 9.88 -4.51
CA THR A 97 25.04 11.19 -4.58
C THR A 97 24.86 11.98 -3.29
N GLU A 98 25.89 12.76 -2.94
CA GLU A 98 25.93 13.59 -1.72
C GLU A 98 24.79 14.60 -1.65
N ASN A 99 24.49 15.26 -2.77
CA ASN A 99 23.42 16.26 -2.83
C ASN A 99 22.07 15.61 -2.53
N LYS A 100 21.75 14.44 -3.12
CA LYS A 100 20.50 13.73 -2.85
C LYS A 100 20.43 13.15 -1.44
N CYS A 101 21.57 12.74 -0.89
CA CYS A 101 21.67 12.27 0.49
C CYS A 101 21.21 13.34 1.49
N THR A 102 21.63 14.59 1.27
CA THR A 102 21.37 15.71 2.19
C THR A 102 20.04 16.42 1.92
N THR A 103 19.53 16.41 0.68
CA THR A 103 18.28 17.12 0.31
C THR A 103 17.01 16.26 0.35
N GLU A 104 17.09 14.93 0.18
CA GLU A 104 15.91 14.06 0.09
C GLU A 104 15.66 13.20 1.35
N SER A 105 16.19 13.57 2.52
CA SER A 105 15.88 12.88 3.77
C SER A 105 14.47 13.25 4.25
N ILE A 106 13.45 12.60 3.69
CA ILE A 106 12.04 13.03 3.74
C ILE A 106 11.37 12.97 5.13
N ARG A 107 12.08 12.69 6.22
CA ARG A 107 11.44 12.57 7.54
C ARG A 107 12.39 12.88 8.70
N ASN A 108 12.75 14.13 8.96
CA ASN A 108 13.45 14.55 10.21
C ASN A 108 14.62 13.65 10.66
N VAL A 109 15.20 12.88 9.75
CA VAL A 109 16.21 11.87 9.96
C VAL A 109 17.29 12.27 9.02
N THR A 110 18.37 12.79 9.59
CA THR A 110 19.46 13.42 8.87
C THR A 110 20.29 12.31 8.21
N CYS A 111 19.96 11.97 6.97
CA CYS A 111 20.86 11.13 6.18
C CYS A 111 22.19 11.88 6.04
N THR A 112 23.30 11.21 6.37
CA THR A 112 24.65 11.80 6.32
C THR A 112 25.45 11.15 5.20
N TRP A 113 26.16 11.97 4.43
CA TRP A 113 27.07 11.45 3.40
C TRP A 113 28.39 11.01 4.03
N CYS A 114 28.75 9.74 3.86
CA CYS A 114 30.03 9.20 4.28
C CYS A 114 31.02 9.29 3.12
N THR A 115 31.96 10.23 3.17
CA THR A 115 32.98 10.47 2.13
C THR A 115 33.95 9.30 1.97
N GLU A 116 34.27 8.58 3.05
CA GLU A 116 35.19 7.44 3.02
C GLU A 116 34.63 6.26 2.22
N THR A 117 33.32 6.03 2.31
CA THR A 117 32.66 4.91 1.63
C THR A 117 31.88 5.34 0.39
N ASN A 118 31.81 6.64 0.10
CA ASN A 118 30.96 7.26 -0.91
C ASN A 118 29.52 6.74 -0.87
N ARG A 119 28.97 6.64 0.34
CA ARG A 119 27.63 6.11 0.60
C ARG A 119 26.87 7.01 1.55
N CYS A 120 25.57 7.09 1.33
CA CYS A 120 24.67 7.79 2.21
C CYS A 120 24.20 6.86 3.34
N VAL A 121 24.40 7.29 4.58
CA VAL A 121 24.09 6.53 5.81
C VAL A 121 23.06 7.26 6.66
N LEU A 122 22.52 6.55 7.64
CA LEU A 122 21.73 7.12 8.73
C LEU A 122 22.68 7.74 9.76
#